data_AF-A0AAU2RDL2-F1
#
_entry.id   AF-A0AAU2RDL2-F1
#
_cell.length_a   1.000
_cell.length_b   1.000
_cell.length_c   1.000
_cell.angle_alpha   90.00
_cell.angle_beta   90.00
_cell.angle_gamma   90.00
#
_symmetry.space_group_name_H-M   'P 1'
#
loop_
_entity.id
_entity.type
_entity.pdbx_description
1 polymer ?
#
loop_
_entity_poly.entity_id
_entity_poly.type
_entity_poly.pdbx_seq_one_letter_code
_entity_poly.pdbx_strand_id
1 'polypeptide(L)'
;MARLPLASVQDLEKRLKVSLQGNDRTQAEAYLTDASTLVRTYGLPWPDPDKAPDAAFSITLAAAERKVRNPEGYRMEMEGSYQYQLPASLPSGVGLTAEEIKILEDLSGKGGLQSVEIQRPYRVDDTFYAPVAGSSEPIPWGVPGDPGAPR
;
A
#
# COMPACT_ATOMS: atom_id res chain seq x y z
N MET A 1 6.42 -21.40 -0.70
CA MET A 1 6.52 -20.96 -2.11
C MET A 1 7.55 -19.84 -2.15
N ALA A 2 8.56 -19.93 -3.04
CA ALA A 2 9.49 -18.83 -3.25
C ALA A 2 8.71 -17.62 -3.80
N ARG A 3 8.83 -16.46 -3.17
CA ARG A 3 8.16 -15.24 -3.63
C ARG A 3 9.03 -14.60 -4.72
N LEU A 4 8.47 -14.36 -5.90
CA LEU A 4 9.18 -13.61 -6.94
C LEU A 4 9.43 -12.17 -6.44
N PRO A 5 10.66 -11.64 -6.54
CA PRO A 5 10.92 -10.24 -6.27
C PRO A 5 10.22 -9.35 -7.31
N LEU A 6 9.83 -8.14 -6.91
CA LEU A 6 9.20 -7.15 -7.79
C LEU A 6 10.20 -6.52 -8.77
N ALA A 7 11.48 -6.53 -8.45
CA ALA A 7 12.55 -6.04 -9.28
C ALA A 7 13.68 -7.07 -9.40
N SER A 8 14.43 -7.03 -10.50
CA SER A 8 15.51 -7.98 -10.75
C SER A 8 16.88 -7.45 -10.28
N VAL A 9 17.83 -8.37 -10.10
CA VAL A 9 19.24 -8.00 -9.81
C VAL A 9 19.83 -7.17 -10.94
N GLN A 10 19.46 -7.45 -12.19
CA GLN A 10 19.98 -6.68 -13.34
C GLN A 10 19.54 -5.22 -13.28
N ASP A 11 18.32 -4.95 -12.78
CA ASP A 11 17.84 -3.57 -12.61
C ASP A 11 18.59 -2.86 -11.49
N LEU A 12 18.94 -3.59 -10.42
CA LEU A 12 19.77 -3.09 -9.34
C LEU A 12 21.21 -2.80 -9.80
N GLU A 13 21.82 -3.71 -10.58
CA GLU A 13 23.15 -3.53 -11.16
C GLU A 13 23.21 -2.30 -12.08
N LYS A 14 22.21 -2.11 -12.94
CA LYS A 14 22.08 -0.92 -13.81
C LYS A 14 22.03 0.37 -12.99
N ARG A 15 21.30 0.35 -11.87
CA ARG A 15 21.13 1.51 -10.98
C ARG A 15 22.40 1.82 -10.20
N LEU A 16 23.06 0.79 -9.67
CA LEU A 16 24.34 0.90 -8.97
C LEU A 16 25.52 1.22 -9.89
N LYS A 17 25.38 0.95 -11.20
CA LYS A 17 26.46 0.99 -12.20
C LYS A 17 27.62 0.04 -11.85
N VAL A 18 27.31 -1.08 -11.21
CA VAL A 18 28.26 -2.12 -10.77
C VAL A 18 27.69 -3.49 -11.12
N SER A 19 28.54 -4.42 -11.52
CA SER A 19 28.17 -5.83 -11.68
C SER A 19 28.44 -6.58 -10.39
N LEU A 20 27.41 -7.25 -9.85
CA LEU A 20 27.47 -8.03 -8.63
C LEU A 20 27.76 -9.49 -8.97
N GLN A 21 28.77 -10.08 -8.31
CA GLN A 21 29.20 -11.45 -8.54
C GLN A 21 29.24 -12.25 -7.23
N GLY A 22 29.13 -13.58 -7.35
CA GLY A 22 29.27 -14.49 -6.22
C GLY A 22 28.30 -14.18 -5.07
N ASN A 23 28.85 -14.05 -3.86
CA ASN A 23 28.07 -13.83 -2.65
C ASN A 23 27.30 -12.50 -2.66
N ASP A 24 27.85 -11.45 -3.26
CA ASP A 24 27.20 -10.13 -3.31
C ASP A 24 25.92 -10.18 -4.15
N ARG A 25 25.94 -10.98 -5.22
CA ARG A 25 24.76 -11.23 -6.05
C ARG A 25 23.67 -11.96 -5.26
N THR A 26 24.06 -13.02 -4.54
CA THR A 26 23.13 -13.79 -3.68
C THR A 26 22.53 -12.92 -2.58
N GLN A 27 23.33 -12.04 -1.96
CA GLN A 27 22.85 -11.09 -0.97
C GLN A 27 21.87 -10.08 -1.57
N ALA A 28 22.17 -9.54 -2.76
CA ALA A 28 21.27 -8.63 -3.45
C ALA A 28 19.91 -9.28 -3.80
N GLU A 29 19.90 -10.55 -4.21
CA GLU A 29 18.66 -11.31 -4.43
C GLU A 29 17.82 -11.44 -3.16
N ALA A 30 18.46 -11.72 -2.02
CA ALA A 30 17.80 -11.76 -0.73
C ALA A 30 17.21 -10.39 -0.35
N TYR A 31 17.98 -9.32 -0.50
CA TYR A 31 17.52 -7.95 -0.21
C TYR A 31 16.35 -7.52 -1.09
N LEU A 32 16.36 -7.87 -2.38
CA LEU A 32 15.23 -7.61 -3.28
C LEU A 32 13.98 -8.40 -2.86
N THR A 33 14.15 -9.63 -2.38
CA THR A 33 13.04 -10.47 -1.89
C THR A 33 12.42 -9.88 -0.62
N ASP A 34 13.25 -9.41 0.31
CA ASP A 34 12.82 -8.77 1.55
C ASP A 34 12.11 -7.43 1.27
N ALA A 35 12.71 -6.59 0.41
CA ALA A 35 12.11 -5.33 -0.03
C ALA A 35 10.75 -5.56 -0.67
N SER A 36 10.65 -6.54 -1.57
CA SER A 36 9.40 -6.90 -2.24
C SER A 36 8.34 -7.38 -1.26
N THR A 37 8.74 -8.06 -0.18
CA THR A 37 7.82 -8.49 0.87
C THR A 37 7.26 -7.29 1.65
N LEU A 38 8.10 -6.33 1.99
CA LEU A 38 7.65 -5.11 2.67
C LEU A 38 6.72 -4.29 1.78
N VAL A 39 7.09 -4.12 0.50
CA VAL A 39 6.29 -3.38 -0.48
C VAL A 39 4.90 -3.99 -0.64
N ARG A 40 4.78 -5.32 -0.68
CA ARG A 40 3.49 -6.02 -0.73
C ARG A 40 2.69 -5.95 0.58
N THR A 41 3.38 -5.80 1.71
CA THR A 41 2.75 -5.67 3.02
C THR A 41 1.99 -4.35 3.12
N TYR A 42 2.64 -3.24 2.77
CA TYR A 42 2.04 -1.91 2.81
C TYR A 42 1.15 -1.63 1.59
N GLY A 43 1.51 -2.16 0.42
CA GLY A 43 0.77 -2.01 -0.82
C GLY A 43 -0.27 -3.12 -1.05
N LEU A 44 -0.26 -3.67 -2.27
CA LEU A 44 -1.07 -4.81 -2.70
C LEU A 44 -0.18 -6.03 -2.95
N PRO A 45 -0.74 -7.25 -3.00
CA PRO A 45 0.05 -8.46 -3.12
C PRO A 45 0.86 -8.60 -4.42
N TRP A 46 0.45 -7.94 -5.52
CA TRP A 46 1.09 -7.99 -6.85
C TRP A 46 1.80 -9.33 -7.14
N PRO A 47 1.02 -10.40 -7.35
CA PRO A 47 1.57 -11.74 -7.57
C PRO A 47 2.38 -11.82 -8.86
N ASP A 48 2.01 -11.00 -9.85
CA ASP A 48 2.72 -10.78 -11.09
C ASP A 48 3.51 -9.46 -10.98
N PRO A 49 4.85 -9.50 -10.99
CA PRO A 49 5.69 -8.30 -10.93
C PRO A 49 5.41 -7.31 -12.06
N ASP A 50 5.10 -7.79 -13.26
CA ASP A 50 4.90 -6.95 -14.44
C ASP A 50 3.61 -6.12 -14.37
N LYS A 51 2.72 -6.48 -13.43
CA LYS A 51 1.48 -5.74 -13.14
C LYS A 51 1.60 -4.83 -11.93
N ALA A 52 2.74 -4.81 -11.25
CA ALA A 52 2.98 -3.89 -10.16
C ALA A 52 3.15 -2.45 -10.71
N PRO A 53 2.63 -1.42 -10.03
CA PRO A 53 2.89 -0.04 -10.41
C PRO A 53 4.38 0.30 -10.40
N ASP A 54 4.81 1.19 -11.31
CA ASP A 54 6.20 1.66 -11.40
C ASP A 54 6.74 2.20 -10.07
N ALA A 55 5.87 2.80 -9.26
CA ALA A 55 6.21 3.25 -7.92
C ALA A 55 6.62 2.09 -6.99
N ALA A 56 5.90 0.96 -6.99
CA ALA A 56 6.24 -0.21 -6.20
C ALA A 56 7.57 -0.84 -6.64
N PHE A 57 7.81 -0.88 -7.96
CA PHE A 57 9.09 -1.30 -8.54
C PHE A 57 10.24 -0.39 -8.08
N SER A 58 10.07 0.93 -8.22
CA SER A 58 11.09 1.93 -7.86
C SER A 58 11.43 1.92 -6.37
N ILE A 59 10.43 1.79 -5.51
CA ILE A 59 10.61 1.69 -4.04
C ILE A 59 11.36 0.41 -3.67
N THR A 60 11.01 -0.72 -4.30
CA THR A 60 11.72 -2.00 -4.09
C THR A 60 13.20 -1.86 -4.40
N LEU A 61 13.54 -1.27 -5.55
CA LEU A 61 14.93 -1.02 -5.94
C LEU A 61 15.65 -0.07 -4.99
N ALA A 62 15.01 1.02 -4.58
CA ALA A 62 15.60 2.00 -3.67
C ALA A 62 15.91 1.37 -2.30
N ALA A 63 15.01 0.56 -1.75
CA ALA A 63 15.20 -0.13 -0.48
C ALA A 63 16.37 -1.15 -0.54
N ALA A 64 16.43 -1.94 -1.61
CA ALA A 64 17.52 -2.88 -1.83
C ALA A 64 18.87 -2.17 -2.05
N GLU A 65 18.89 -1.08 -2.83
CA GLU A 65 20.07 -0.25 -3.06
C GLU A 65 20.62 0.32 -1.74
N ARG A 66 19.76 0.85 -0.87
CA ARG A 66 20.19 1.35 0.46
C ARG A 66 20.89 0.27 1.26
N LYS A 67 20.37 -0.97 1.25
CA LYS A 67 20.96 -2.09 1.97
C LYS A 67 22.29 -2.54 1.36
N VAL A 68 22.41 -2.60 0.04
CA VAL A 68 23.67 -2.94 -0.63
C VAL A 68 24.76 -1.91 -0.34
N ARG A 69 24.41 -0.61 -0.32
CA ARG A 69 25.37 0.46 -0.01
C ARG A 69 25.75 0.54 1.47
N ASN A 70 24.89 0.06 2.37
CA ASN A 70 25.15 0.01 3.81
C ASN A 70 24.77 -1.35 4.40
N PRO A 71 25.59 -2.40 4.16
CA PRO A 71 25.30 -3.76 4.62
C PRO A 71 25.27 -3.87 6.14
N GLU A 72 26.18 -3.17 6.83
CA GLU A 72 26.30 -3.19 8.29
C GLU A 72 25.24 -2.33 8.99
N GLY A 73 24.54 -1.48 8.24
CA GLY A 73 23.48 -0.64 8.78
C GLY A 73 23.97 0.45 9.72
N TYR A 74 25.24 0.88 9.56
CA TYR A 74 25.80 1.97 10.36
C TYR A 74 24.94 3.23 10.20
N ARG A 75 24.60 3.85 11.33
CA ARG A 75 23.88 5.15 11.36
C ARG A 75 24.84 6.32 11.45
N MET A 76 26.01 6.08 12.04
CA MET A 76 27.08 7.04 12.20
C MET A 76 28.39 6.26 12.08
N GLU A 77 29.26 6.73 11.20
CA GLU A 77 30.62 6.23 11.05
C GLU A 77 31.58 7.40 11.25
N MET A 78 32.54 7.21 12.14
CA MET A 78 33.54 8.22 12.47
C MET A 78 34.92 7.60 12.26
N GLU A 79 35.60 8.05 11.21
CA GLU A 79 36.97 7.65 10.90
C GLU A 79 37.86 8.89 10.96
N GLY A 80 38.62 9.01 12.05
CA GLY A 80 39.48 10.18 12.31
C GLY A 80 38.69 11.49 12.39
N SER A 81 38.86 12.35 11.37
CA SER A 81 38.19 13.66 11.26
C SER A 81 36.96 13.63 10.35
N TYR A 82 36.65 12.51 9.70
CA TYR A 82 35.49 12.37 8.84
C TYR A 82 34.32 11.79 9.64
N GLN A 83 33.23 12.54 9.69
CA GLN A 83 31.98 12.12 10.33
C GLN A 83 30.90 11.99 9.26
N TYR A 84 30.47 10.75 9.02
CA TYR A 84 29.31 10.46 8.17
C TYR A 84 28.13 10.06 9.05
N GLN A 85 27.02 10.78 8.95
CA GLN A 85 25.81 10.51 9.72
C GLN A 85 24.63 10.36 8.77
N LEU A 86 23.96 9.21 8.81
CA LEU A 86 22.69 9.04 8.11
C LEU A 86 21.58 9.80 8.87
N PRO A 87 20.68 10.50 8.16
CA PRO A 87 19.48 11.09 8.74
C PRO A 87 18.68 10.06 9.57
N ALA A 88 18.19 10.47 10.75
CA ALA A 88 17.40 9.61 11.62
C ALA A 88 16.09 9.09 10.97
N SER A 89 15.61 9.80 9.95
CA SER A 89 14.43 9.46 9.15
C SER A 89 14.65 8.32 8.17
N LEU A 90 15.91 7.94 7.90
CA LEU A 90 16.21 6.80 7.04
C LEU A 90 16.18 5.49 7.85
N PRO A 91 15.47 4.47 7.36
CA PRO A 91 15.45 3.16 7.99
C PRO A 91 16.83 2.49 7.87
N SER A 92 17.23 1.77 8.93
CA SER A 92 18.39 0.89 8.89
C SER A 92 18.01 -0.44 8.24
N GLY A 93 18.79 -0.90 7.26
CA GLY A 93 18.55 -2.14 6.55
C GLY A 93 17.66 -1.99 5.31
N VAL A 94 16.81 -2.98 5.01
CA VAL A 94 15.89 -3.01 3.85
C VAL A 94 14.58 -2.25 4.13
N GLY A 95 14.51 -1.50 5.23
CA GLY A 95 13.28 -0.82 5.62
C GLY A 95 12.84 0.25 4.60
N LEU A 96 11.53 0.53 4.61
CA LEU A 96 10.90 1.58 3.82
C LEU A 96 10.84 2.88 4.64
N THR A 97 10.93 4.02 3.97
CA THR A 97 10.71 5.34 4.60
C THR A 97 9.22 5.57 4.83
N ALA A 98 8.88 6.51 5.72
CA ALA A 98 7.49 6.88 5.96
C ALA A 98 6.78 7.40 4.69
N GLU A 99 7.51 8.10 3.81
CA GLU A 99 6.99 8.60 2.54
C GLU A 99 6.72 7.46 1.55
N GLU A 100 7.63 6.48 1.46
CA GLU A 100 7.46 5.30 0.61
C GLU A 100 6.26 4.47 1.06
N ILE A 101 6.10 4.27 2.37
CA ILE A 101 4.93 3.59 2.94
C ILE A 101 3.65 4.33 2.57
N LYS A 102 3.61 5.65 2.73
CA LYS A 102 2.44 6.47 2.39
C LYS A 102 2.06 6.34 0.91
N ILE A 103 3.05 6.32 0.00
CA ILE A 103 2.81 6.10 -1.43
C ILE A 103 2.20 4.71 -1.68
N LEU A 104 2.71 3.68 -1.01
CA LEU A 104 2.20 2.31 -1.15
C LEU A 104 0.78 2.15 -0.59
N GLU A 105 0.49 2.80 0.54
CA GLU A 105 -0.84 2.81 1.15
C GLU A 105 -1.86 3.49 0.23
N ASP A 106 -1.50 4.63 -0.38
CA ASP A 106 -2.33 5.35 -1.35
C ASP A 106 -2.61 4.48 -2.59
N LEU A 107 -1.58 3.85 -3.15
CA LEU A 107 -1.71 2.91 -4.27
C LEU A 107 -2.57 1.68 -3.94
N SER A 108 -2.59 1.28 -2.68
CA SER A 108 -3.40 0.14 -2.25
C SER A 108 -4.87 0.46 -2.02
N GLY A 109 -5.23 1.75 -1.96
CA GLY A 109 -6.56 2.19 -1.58
C GLY A 109 -6.95 1.85 -0.14
N LYS A 110 -6.00 1.39 0.70
CA LYS A 110 -6.25 1.05 2.11
C LYS A 110 -6.33 2.29 3.01
N GLY A 111 -6.07 3.48 2.49
CA GLY A 111 -6.11 4.73 3.22
C GLY A 111 -7.10 5.73 2.62
N GLY A 112 -8.11 6.12 3.39
CA GLY A 112 -9.02 7.24 3.07
C GLY A 112 -10.46 7.01 3.50
N LEU A 113 -11.16 8.10 3.86
CA LEU A 113 -12.62 8.11 3.93
C LEU A 113 -13.15 8.05 2.50
N GLN A 114 -13.79 6.96 2.10
CA GLN A 114 -14.50 6.87 0.84
C GLN A 114 -16.00 7.06 1.06
N SER A 115 -16.60 7.96 0.28
CA SER A 115 -18.05 8.03 0.17
C SER A 115 -18.51 6.92 -0.76
N VAL A 116 -19.29 5.98 -0.24
CA VAL A 116 -19.93 4.94 -1.04
C VAL A 116 -21.31 5.46 -1.43
N GLU A 117 -21.58 5.55 -2.73
CA GLU A 117 -22.92 5.83 -3.22
C GLU A 117 -23.81 4.62 -2.89
N ILE A 118 -24.71 4.78 -1.92
CA ILE A 118 -25.69 3.76 -1.58
C ILE A 118 -26.89 3.95 -2.51
N GLN A 119 -27.08 3.01 -3.43
CA GLN A 119 -28.35 2.93 -4.16
C GLN A 119 -29.43 2.43 -3.21
N ARG A 120 -30.36 3.31 -2.84
CA ARG A 120 -31.57 2.92 -2.13
C ARG A 120 -32.43 2.03 -3.04
N PRO A 121 -32.89 0.85 -2.57
CA PRO A 121 -33.74 -0.02 -3.37
C PRO A 121 -35.18 0.50 -3.51
N TYR A 122 -35.56 1.53 -2.74
CA TYR A 122 -36.90 2.14 -2.76
C TYR A 122 -36.82 3.61 -3.19
N ARG A 123 -37.80 4.05 -3.99
CA ARG A 123 -37.99 5.47 -4.28
C ARG A 123 -38.81 6.11 -3.17
N VAL A 124 -38.60 7.40 -2.91
CA VAL A 124 -39.40 8.16 -1.91
C VAL A 124 -40.87 8.21 -2.32
N ASP A 125 -41.13 8.09 -3.63
CA ASP A 125 -42.44 8.06 -4.25
C ASP A 125 -43.23 6.78 -3.90
N ASP A 126 -42.58 5.76 -3.33
CA ASP A 126 -43.21 4.51 -2.90
C ASP A 126 -43.71 4.58 -1.43
N THR A 127 -43.71 5.77 -0.82
CA THR A 127 -44.15 5.96 0.57
C THR A 127 -45.64 5.66 0.70
N PHE A 128 -45.98 4.69 1.55
CA PHE A 128 -47.35 4.39 1.95
C PHE A 128 -47.82 5.39 3.00
N TYR A 129 -49.08 5.80 2.87
CA TYR A 129 -49.73 6.75 3.76
C TYR A 129 -50.83 6.05 4.56
N ALA A 130 -50.87 6.28 5.88
CA ALA A 130 -51.92 5.76 6.74
C ALA A 130 -53.01 6.81 6.99
N PRO A 131 -54.31 6.43 6.92
CA PRO A 131 -55.39 7.31 7.28
C PRO A 131 -55.39 7.56 8.80
N VAL A 132 -55.64 8.81 9.20
CA VAL A 132 -55.75 9.20 10.61
C VAL A 132 -57.20 9.53 10.92
N ALA A 133 -57.76 8.91 11.96
CA ALA A 133 -59.12 9.20 12.37
C ALA A 133 -59.26 10.67 12.82
N GLY A 134 -60.12 11.43 12.14
CA GLY A 134 -60.38 12.85 12.45
C GLY A 134 -59.52 13.86 11.68
N SER A 135 -58.66 13.42 10.76
CA SER A 135 -57.89 14.29 9.86
C SER A 135 -58.13 13.92 8.41
N SER A 136 -58.17 14.91 7.51
CA SER A 136 -58.15 14.69 6.05
C SER A 136 -56.74 14.57 5.48
N GLU A 137 -55.71 14.88 6.27
CA GLU A 137 -54.31 14.73 5.88
C GLU A 137 -53.76 13.40 6.42
N PRO A 138 -53.31 12.49 5.54
CA PRO A 138 -52.72 11.24 5.96
C PRO A 138 -51.26 11.40 6.35
N ILE A 139 -50.75 10.54 7.23
CA ILE A 139 -49.36 10.55 7.67
C ILE A 139 -48.54 9.50 6.91
N PRO A 140 -47.25 9.77 6.59
CA PRO A 140 -46.38 8.76 6.00
C PRO A 140 -46.16 7.63 7.00
N TRP A 141 -46.49 6.40 6.60
CA TRP A 141 -46.48 5.20 7.44
C TRP A 141 -45.25 4.31 7.23
N GLY A 142 -44.74 4.24 5.99
CA GLY A 142 -43.56 3.44 5.67
C GLY A 142 -43.30 3.32 4.17
N VAL A 143 -42.27 2.55 3.81
CA VAL A 143 -41.92 2.22 2.42
C VAL A 143 -42.15 0.72 2.15
N PRO A 144 -42.23 0.26 0.89
CA PRO A 144 -42.48 -1.15 0.59
C PRO A 144 -41.35 -2.03 1.16
N GLY A 145 -41.74 -3.07 1.92
CA GLY A 145 -40.80 -3.99 2.57
C GLY A 145 -40.56 -3.74 4.06
N ASP A 146 -41.12 -2.68 4.63
CA ASP A 146 -41.08 -2.45 6.09
C ASP A 146 -42.01 -3.47 6.81
N PRO A 147 -41.68 -3.96 8.03
CA PRO A 147 -42.43 -5.02 8.72
C PRO A 147 -43.92 -4.71 9.01
N GLY A 148 -44.35 -3.46 8.79
CA GLY A 148 -45.73 -2.98 8.93
C GLY A 148 -46.36 -2.44 7.64
N ALA A 149 -45.73 -2.63 6.47
CA ALA A 149 -46.31 -2.24 5.19
C ALA A 149 -47.47 -3.19 4.81
N PRO A 150 -48.60 -2.67 4.27
CA PRO A 150 -49.66 -3.51 3.73
C PRO A 150 -49.11 -4.36 2.58
N ARG A 151 -49.43 -5.66 2.57
CA ARG A 151 -49.04 -6.58 1.50
C ARG A 151 -49.88 -6.38 0.24
#